data_AF-A0A973HY91-F1
#
_entry.id   AF-A0A973HY91-F1
#
_cell.length_a   1.000
_cell.length_b   1.000
_cell.length_c   1.000
_cell.angle_alpha   90.00
_cell.angle_beta   90.00
_cell.angle_gamma   90.00
#
_symmetry.space_group_name_H-M   'P 1'
#
loop_
_entity.id
_entity.type
_entity.pdbx_description
1 polymer ?
#
loop_
_entity_poly.entity_id
_entity_poly.type
_entity_poly.pdbx_seq_one_letter_code
_entity_poly.pdbx_strand_id
1 'polypeptide(L)'
;MFNKVPSPEIALLTDYNQCKLQAHSAYMQGQEEQASALYHAAFEINKTLLLHYPIPQSRLTRSVHACLDCLDFCLSKNGKSVLYYLTETEALLASIIAGHHGESLRHDALQAYAAIIKAAISFRCELTCAGSKVLMRRLERVWQANSDLINKQ
;
A
#
# COMPACT_ATOMS: atom_id res chain seq x y z
N MET A 1 -21.20 -32.21 10.72
CA MET A 1 -20.05 -31.42 10.24
C MET A 1 -20.54 -30.04 9.87
N PHE A 2 -20.28 -29.02 10.69
CA PHE A 2 -20.61 -27.64 10.33
C PHE A 2 -19.48 -27.12 9.44
N ASN A 3 -19.75 -26.95 8.14
CA ASN A 3 -18.92 -26.12 7.28
C ASN A 3 -19.01 -24.69 7.83
N LYS A 4 -18.03 -24.28 8.65
CA LYS A 4 -17.89 -22.88 9.04
C LYS A 4 -17.58 -22.11 7.76
N VAL A 5 -18.56 -21.37 7.25
CA VAL A 5 -18.34 -20.37 6.23
C VAL A 5 -17.22 -19.45 6.74
N PRO A 6 -16.10 -19.29 6.00
CA PRO A 6 -15.02 -18.43 6.44
C PRO A 6 -15.58 -17.03 6.71
N SER A 7 -15.11 -16.38 7.77
CA SER A 7 -15.48 -14.98 7.99
C SER A 7 -15.12 -14.15 6.74
N PRO A 8 -15.87 -13.08 6.41
CA PRO A 8 -15.60 -12.25 5.23
C PRO A 8 -14.15 -11.74 5.16
N GLU A 9 -13.52 -11.48 6.30
CA GLU A 9 -12.10 -11.11 6.39
C GLU A 9 -11.17 -12.22 5.90
N ILE A 10 -11.40 -13.46 6.33
CA ILE A 10 -10.59 -14.63 5.96
C ILE A 10 -10.73 -14.92 4.47
N ALA A 11 -11.93 -14.76 3.91
CA ALA A 11 -12.15 -14.89 2.47
C ALA A 11 -11.33 -13.86 1.70
N LEU A 12 -11.42 -12.57 2.05
CA LEU A 12 -10.64 -11.50 1.42
C LEU A 12 -9.13 -11.71 1.56
N LEU A 13 -8.65 -12.18 2.71
CA LEU A 13 -7.23 -12.51 2.90
C LEU A 13 -6.78 -13.66 2.00
N THR A 14 -7.64 -14.67 1.83
CA THR A 14 -7.38 -15.79 0.93
C THR A 14 -7.31 -15.31 -0.52
N ASP A 15 -8.25 -14.48 -0.94
CA ASP A 15 -8.29 -13.90 -2.28
C ASP A 15 -7.07 -13.01 -2.54
N TYR A 16 -6.67 -12.17 -1.58
CA TYR A 16 -5.44 -11.38 -1.66
C TYR A 16 -4.21 -12.26 -1.92
N ASN A 17 -4.04 -13.31 -1.12
CA ASN A 17 -2.90 -14.22 -1.24
C ASN A 17 -2.91 -14.97 -2.58
N GLN A 18 -4.10 -15.36 -3.04
CA GLN A 18 -4.26 -16.01 -4.33
C GLN A 18 -3.90 -15.07 -5.49
N CYS A 19 -4.38 -13.82 -5.46
CA CYS A 19 -4.01 -12.81 -6.45
C CYS A 19 -2.50 -12.57 -6.46
N LYS A 20 -1.86 -12.41 -5.29
CA LYS A 20 -0.40 -12.27 -5.16
C LYS A 20 0.36 -13.43 -5.81
N LEU A 21 -0.04 -14.66 -5.51
CA LEU A 21 0.62 -15.87 -6.02
C LEU A 21 0.47 -15.97 -7.54
N GLN A 22 -0.74 -15.73 -8.05
CA GLN A 22 -1.02 -15.76 -9.49
C GLN A 22 -0.29 -14.62 -10.21
N ALA A 23 -0.24 -13.42 -9.63
CA ALA A 23 0.45 -12.28 -10.19
C ALA A 23 1.94 -12.59 -10.38
N HIS A 24 2.57 -13.14 -9.35
CA HIS A 24 3.97 -13.51 -9.40
C HIS A 24 4.24 -14.64 -10.42
N SER A 25 3.37 -15.66 -10.46
CA SER A 25 3.46 -16.73 -11.45
C SER A 25 3.34 -16.20 -12.89
N ALA A 26 2.37 -15.33 -13.16
CA ALA A 26 2.19 -14.69 -14.46
C ALA A 26 3.42 -13.85 -14.85
N TYR A 27 3.97 -13.08 -13.89
CA TYR A 27 5.19 -12.31 -14.11
C TYR A 27 6.38 -13.21 -14.50
N MET A 28 6.59 -14.30 -13.77
CA MET A 28 7.65 -15.26 -14.06
C MET A 28 7.48 -15.95 -15.43
N GLN A 29 6.26 -15.99 -15.97
CA GLN A 29 5.95 -16.50 -17.30
C GLN A 29 6.01 -15.43 -18.40
N GLY A 30 6.40 -14.19 -18.07
CA GLY A 30 6.43 -13.06 -19.01
C GLY A 30 5.03 -12.54 -19.39
N GLN A 31 3.98 -12.91 -18.65
CA GLN A 31 2.60 -12.46 -18.86
C GLN A 31 2.37 -11.14 -18.11
N GLU A 32 3.07 -10.09 -18.52
CA GLU A 32 3.14 -8.84 -17.76
C GLU A 32 1.78 -8.13 -17.59
N GLU A 33 0.88 -8.20 -18.59
CA GLU A 33 -0.47 -7.61 -18.49
C GLU A 33 -1.32 -8.32 -17.44
N GLN A 34 -1.25 -9.64 -17.44
CA GLN A 34 -1.96 -10.47 -16.47
C GLN A 34 -1.38 -10.26 -15.06
N ALA A 35 -0.06 -10.23 -14.92
CA ALA A 35 0.60 -9.92 -13.65
C ALA A 35 0.17 -8.56 -13.11
N SER A 36 0.19 -7.52 -13.97
CA SER A 36 -0.24 -6.17 -13.62
C SER A 36 -1.69 -6.13 -13.12
N ALA A 37 -2.61 -6.80 -13.80
CA ALA A 37 -4.02 -6.86 -13.40
C ALA A 37 -4.21 -7.55 -12.05
N LEU A 38 -3.47 -8.64 -11.80
CA LEU A 38 -3.54 -9.39 -10.55
C LEU A 38 -2.92 -8.64 -9.36
N TYR A 39 -1.80 -7.93 -9.57
CA TYR A 39 -1.24 -7.05 -8.54
C TYR A 39 -2.18 -5.89 -8.20
N HIS A 40 -2.83 -5.29 -9.20
CA HIS A 40 -3.85 -4.27 -8.98
C HIS A 40 -5.03 -4.83 -8.17
N ALA A 41 -5.54 -6.02 -8.51
CA ALA A 41 -6.61 -6.67 -7.75
C ALA A 41 -6.20 -6.93 -6.29
N ALA A 42 -4.97 -7.42 -6.06
CA ALA A 42 -4.43 -7.61 -4.71
C ALA A 42 -4.38 -6.29 -3.92
N PHE A 43 -4.02 -5.18 -4.57
CA PHE A 43 -4.02 -3.86 -3.95
C PHE A 43 -5.42 -3.43 -3.50
N GLU A 44 -6.43 -3.55 -4.35
CA GLU A 44 -7.81 -3.18 -4.03
C GLU A 44 -8.42 -4.05 -2.91
N ILE A 45 -8.11 -5.35 -2.91
CA ILE A 45 -8.50 -6.24 -1.80
C ILE A 45 -7.83 -5.80 -0.50
N ASN A 46 -6.54 -5.48 -0.55
CA ASN A 46 -5.81 -5.02 0.62
C ASN A 46 -6.37 -3.68 1.17
N LYS A 47 -6.71 -2.74 0.29
CA LYS A 47 -7.38 -1.49 0.66
C LYS A 47 -8.71 -1.76 1.38
N THR A 48 -9.52 -2.67 0.85
CA THR A 48 -10.79 -3.10 1.48
C THR A 48 -10.55 -3.70 2.87
N LEU A 49 -9.52 -4.55 3.03
CA LEU A 49 -9.13 -5.15 4.30
C LEU A 49 -8.66 -4.14 5.35
N LEU A 50 -8.06 -3.03 4.93
CA LEU A 50 -7.66 -1.94 5.84
C LEU A 50 -8.84 -1.07 6.27
N LEU A 51 -9.76 -0.78 5.35
CA LEU A 51 -10.88 0.15 5.62
C LEU A 51 -11.97 -0.45 6.51
N HIS A 52 -12.22 -1.76 6.40
CA HIS A 52 -13.43 -2.36 6.97
C HIS A 52 -13.20 -3.26 8.19
N TYR A 53 -11.95 -3.51 8.56
CA TYR A 53 -11.62 -4.49 9.60
C TYR A 53 -10.54 -3.94 10.53
N PRO A 54 -10.48 -4.38 11.81
CA PRO A 54 -9.51 -3.89 12.79
C PRO A 54 -8.07 -4.02 12.27
N ILE A 55 -7.19 -3.05 12.49
CA ILE A 55 -5.87 -2.99 11.84
C ILE A 55 -4.79 -3.60 12.75
N PRO A 56 -4.37 -4.87 12.56
CA PRO A 56 -3.14 -5.38 13.15
C PRO A 56 -1.92 -4.97 12.30
N GLN A 57 -0.75 -4.95 12.91
CA GLN A 57 0.53 -4.59 12.28
C GLN A 57 0.80 -5.34 10.97
N SER A 58 0.46 -6.63 10.90
CA SER A 58 0.61 -7.45 9.69
C SER A 58 -0.13 -6.91 8.45
N ARG A 59 -1.19 -6.12 8.64
CA ARG A 59 -1.91 -5.47 7.54
C ARG A 59 -1.25 -4.20 7.04
N LEU A 60 -0.57 -3.45 7.92
CA LEU A 60 0.22 -2.27 7.51
C LEU A 60 1.36 -2.69 6.59
N THR A 61 2.13 -3.71 7.02
CA THR A 61 3.22 -4.29 6.21
C THR A 61 2.71 -4.79 4.87
N ARG A 62 1.58 -5.52 4.87
CA ARG A 62 0.94 -5.99 3.63
C ARG A 62 0.56 -4.84 2.70
N SER A 63 0.12 -3.71 3.24
CA SER A 63 -0.31 -2.57 2.43
C SER A 63 0.84 -1.86 1.74
N VAL A 64 1.97 -1.74 2.43
CA VAL A 64 3.21 -1.27 1.80
C VAL A 64 3.64 -2.24 0.72
N HIS A 65 3.62 -3.55 1.00
CA HIS A 65 4.00 -4.56 0.00
C HIS A 65 3.08 -4.53 -1.22
N ALA A 66 1.77 -4.44 -1.05
CA ALA A 66 0.83 -4.33 -2.16
C ALA A 66 1.08 -3.07 -3.00
N CYS A 67 1.41 -1.95 -2.37
CA CYS A 67 1.80 -0.73 -3.09
C CYS A 67 3.12 -0.93 -3.86
N LEU A 68 4.16 -1.48 -3.21
CA LEU A 68 5.46 -1.72 -3.85
C LEU A 68 5.35 -2.71 -5.01
N ASP A 69 4.61 -3.81 -4.82
CA ASP A 69 4.32 -4.78 -5.87
C ASP A 69 3.68 -4.09 -7.10
N CYS A 70 2.71 -3.19 -6.89
CA CYS A 70 2.12 -2.42 -7.98
C CYS A 70 3.10 -1.47 -8.66
N LEU A 71 4.03 -0.87 -7.91
CA LEU A 71 5.05 0.03 -8.46
C LEU A 71 6.11 -0.72 -9.28
N ASP A 72 6.45 -1.92 -8.86
CA ASP A 72 7.48 -2.74 -9.50
C ASP A 72 6.93 -3.50 -10.73
N PHE A 73 5.69 -3.99 -10.65
CA PHE A 73 5.17 -4.99 -11.61
C PHE A 73 3.96 -4.53 -12.44
N CYS A 74 3.34 -3.38 -12.18
CA CYS A 74 2.27 -2.90 -13.05
C CYS A 74 2.85 -2.24 -14.32
N LEU A 75 2.44 -2.78 -15.48
CA LEU A 75 2.90 -2.37 -16.81
C LEU A 75 2.66 -0.90 -17.15
N SER A 76 1.62 -0.31 -16.57
CA SER A 76 1.36 1.11 -16.74
C SER A 76 2.15 1.92 -15.72
N LYS A 77 3.47 2.04 -15.93
CA LYS A 77 4.26 3.17 -15.39
C LYS A 77 3.86 4.50 -16.04
N ASN A 78 2.58 4.66 -16.40
CA ASN A 78 2.05 5.98 -16.62
C ASN A 78 1.99 6.64 -15.24
N GLY A 79 2.42 7.89 -15.14
CA GLY A 79 2.48 8.58 -13.86
C GLY A 79 1.14 8.69 -13.12
N LYS A 80 0.01 8.32 -13.75
CA LYS A 80 -1.32 8.30 -13.13
C LYS A 80 -1.54 7.07 -12.24
N SER A 81 -1.20 5.87 -12.71
CA SER A 81 -1.33 4.64 -11.92
C SER A 81 -0.39 4.65 -10.71
N VAL A 82 0.87 5.05 -10.93
CA VAL A 82 1.86 5.25 -9.86
C VAL A 82 1.35 6.25 -8.82
N LEU A 83 0.82 7.40 -9.27
CA LEU A 83 0.26 8.40 -8.38
C LEU A 83 -0.95 7.87 -7.60
N TYR A 84 -1.82 7.08 -8.23
CA TYR A 84 -2.97 6.46 -7.57
C TYR A 84 -2.52 5.57 -6.41
N TYR A 85 -1.65 4.59 -6.65
CA TYR A 85 -1.20 3.66 -5.60
C TYR A 85 -0.51 4.38 -4.44
N LEU A 86 0.37 5.33 -4.74
CA LEU A 86 1.05 6.12 -3.73
C LEU A 86 0.06 6.99 -2.93
N THR A 87 -0.91 7.62 -3.60
CA THR A 87 -1.88 8.51 -2.93
C THR A 87 -2.84 7.74 -2.03
N GLU A 88 -3.34 6.60 -2.50
CA GLU A 88 -4.24 5.76 -1.71
C GLU A 88 -3.54 5.18 -0.48
N THR A 89 -2.31 4.69 -0.66
CA THR A 89 -1.51 4.15 0.45
C THR A 89 -1.13 5.24 1.45
N GLU A 90 -0.74 6.42 0.96
CA GLU A 90 -0.43 7.58 1.79
C GLU A 90 -1.64 8.03 2.61
N ALA A 91 -2.82 8.14 2.01
CA ALA A 91 -4.04 8.55 2.71
C ALA A 91 -4.41 7.58 3.83
N LEU A 92 -4.29 6.27 3.58
CA LEU A 92 -4.55 5.24 4.58
C LEU A 92 -3.57 5.34 5.76
N LEU A 93 -2.27 5.40 5.49
CA LEU A 93 -1.26 5.53 6.53
C LEU A 93 -1.40 6.83 7.33
N ALA A 94 -1.66 7.96 6.65
CA ALA A 94 -1.87 9.25 7.30
C ALA A 94 -3.08 9.22 8.26
N SER A 95 -4.15 8.51 7.91
CA SER A 95 -5.32 8.36 8.79
C SER A 95 -4.99 7.57 10.06
N ILE A 96 -4.12 6.58 9.98
CA ILE A 96 -3.67 5.77 11.12
C ILE A 96 -2.73 6.58 12.01
N ILE A 97 -1.82 7.37 11.42
CA ILE A 97 -0.90 8.25 12.15
C ILE A 97 -1.67 9.33 12.92
N ALA A 98 -2.66 9.95 12.28
CA ALA A 98 -3.47 11.01 12.88
C ALA A 98 -4.59 10.50 13.81
N GLY A 99 -4.93 9.22 13.73
CA GLY A 99 -6.01 8.62 14.51
C GLY A 99 -5.63 8.29 15.96
N HIS A 100 -6.63 7.88 16.74
CA HIS A 100 -6.49 7.45 18.14
C HIS A 100 -6.04 5.98 18.24
N HIS A 101 -4.99 5.63 17.50
CA HIS A 101 -4.41 4.29 17.52
C HIS A 101 -3.29 4.19 18.57
N GLY A 102 -3.02 2.97 19.03
CA GLY A 102 -1.91 2.71 19.94
C GLY A 102 -0.57 3.19 19.38
N GLU A 103 0.35 3.60 20.26
CA GLU A 103 1.65 4.16 19.87
C GLU A 103 2.46 3.24 18.95
N SER A 104 2.48 1.93 19.23
CA SER A 104 3.13 0.93 18.37
C SER A 104 2.58 0.96 16.93
N LEU A 105 1.26 0.98 16.76
CA LEU A 105 0.64 0.96 15.43
C LEU A 105 0.91 2.26 14.66
N ARG A 106 0.92 3.41 15.35
CA ARG A 106 1.29 4.70 14.76
C ARG A 106 2.75 4.72 14.33
N HIS A 107 3.64 4.13 15.14
CA HIS A 107 5.05 3.99 14.80
C HIS A 107 5.26 3.09 13.57
N ASP A 108 4.59 1.94 13.51
CA ASP A 108 4.62 1.06 12.33
C ASP A 108 4.09 1.76 11.08
N ALA A 109 2.99 2.53 11.21
CA ALA A 109 2.44 3.32 10.13
C ALA A 109 3.43 4.40 9.65
N LEU A 110 4.18 5.04 10.56
CA LEU A 110 5.25 5.99 10.22
C LEU A 110 6.41 5.31 9.48
N GLN A 111 6.84 4.12 9.89
CA GLN A 111 7.86 3.35 9.18
C GLN A 111 7.39 2.97 7.76
N ALA A 112 6.15 2.49 7.64
CA ALA A 112 5.50 2.24 6.35
C ALA A 112 5.43 3.50 5.49
N TYR A 113 5.09 4.65 6.10
CA TYR A 113 5.03 5.95 5.42
C TYR A 113 6.40 6.34 4.86
N ALA A 114 7.49 6.07 5.61
CA ALA A 114 8.86 6.29 5.15
C ALA A 114 9.18 5.49 3.87
N ALA A 115 8.71 4.25 3.77
CA ALA A 115 8.90 3.42 2.58
C ALA A 115 8.16 4.00 1.37
N ILE A 116 6.93 4.50 1.56
CA ILE A 116 6.16 5.19 0.50
C ILE A 116 6.84 6.48 0.06
N ILE A 117 7.42 7.27 0.97
CA ILE A 117 8.22 8.45 0.62
C ILE A 117 9.40 8.06 -0.27
N LYS A 118 10.17 7.04 0.13
CA LYS A 118 11.32 6.56 -0.66
C LYS A 118 10.89 6.11 -2.05
N ALA A 119 9.80 5.35 -2.15
CA ALA A 119 9.23 4.95 -3.43
C ALA A 119 8.82 6.17 -4.27
N ALA A 120 8.07 7.11 -3.70
CA ALA A 120 7.64 8.33 -4.40
C ALA A 120 8.83 9.17 -4.92
N ILE A 121 9.93 9.23 -4.17
CA ILE A 121 11.18 9.88 -4.60
C ILE A 121 11.82 9.13 -5.78
N SER A 122 11.89 7.80 -5.73
CA SER A 122 12.44 6.98 -6.83
C SER A 122 11.64 7.15 -8.12
N PHE A 123 10.32 7.34 -8.02
CA PHE A 123 9.44 7.57 -9.16
C PHE A 123 9.25 9.05 -9.52
N ARG A 124 9.98 9.98 -8.88
CA ARG A 124 9.79 11.43 -9.06
C ARG A 124 9.95 11.90 -10.50
N CYS A 125 10.82 11.25 -11.28
CA CYS A 125 11.04 11.56 -12.70
C CYS A 125 9.86 11.15 -13.59
N GLU A 126 9.07 10.16 -13.19
CA GLU A 126 7.88 9.67 -13.90
C GLU A 126 6.60 10.44 -13.50
N LEU A 127 6.68 11.22 -12.43
CA LEU A 127 5.59 11.92 -11.77
C LEU A 127 5.57 13.42 -12.14
N THR A 128 5.25 13.77 -13.39
CA THR A 128 5.30 15.16 -13.89
C THR A 128 4.00 15.96 -13.72
N CYS A 129 2.92 15.33 -13.26
CA CYS A 129 1.60 15.95 -13.17
C CYS A 129 1.39 16.79 -11.89
N ALA A 130 0.43 17.71 -11.90
CA ALA A 130 0.14 18.56 -10.73
C ALA A 130 -0.14 17.76 -9.44
N GLY A 131 -0.75 16.57 -9.56
CA GLY A 131 -1.05 15.69 -8.45
C GLY A 131 0.18 15.17 -7.71
N SER A 132 1.31 14.94 -8.38
CA SER A 132 2.54 14.49 -7.72
C SER A 132 3.13 15.55 -6.80
N LYS A 133 3.09 16.83 -7.20
CA LYS A 133 3.52 17.96 -6.36
C LYS A 133 2.65 18.11 -5.11
N VAL A 134 1.37 17.73 -5.18
CA VAL A 134 0.47 17.73 -4.03
C VAL A 134 0.79 16.56 -3.10
N LEU A 135 0.96 15.36 -3.65
CA LEU A 135 1.38 14.18 -2.89
C LEU A 135 2.71 14.42 -2.16
N MET A 136 3.74 14.91 -2.85
CA MET A 136 5.05 15.19 -2.23
C MET A 136 4.94 16.20 -1.09
N ARG A 137 4.14 17.27 -1.25
CA ARG A 137 3.90 18.24 -0.16
C ARG A 137 3.11 17.67 1.01
N ARG A 138 2.28 16.65 0.81
CA ARG A 138 1.58 15.94 1.91
C ARG A 138 2.57 15.06 2.66
N LEU A 139 3.33 14.26 1.91
CA LEU A 139 4.40 13.40 2.40
C LEU A 139 5.40 14.17 3.26
N GLU A 140 5.91 15.30 2.76
CA GLU A 140 6.85 16.17 3.49
C GLU A 140 6.25 16.73 4.79
N ARG A 141 4.98 17.14 4.78
CA ARG A 141 4.30 17.68 5.97
C ARG A 141 4.12 16.63 7.06
N VAL A 142 3.65 15.44 6.71
CA VAL A 142 3.47 14.35 7.69
C VAL A 142 4.83 13.91 8.24
N TRP A 143 5.87 13.85 7.39
CA TRP A 143 7.23 13.55 7.83
C TRP A 143 7.75 14.58 8.84
N GLN A 144 7.64 15.87 8.52
CA GLN A 144 8.08 16.95 9.42
C GLN A 144 7.30 16.96 10.74
N ALA A 145 5.99 16.75 10.71
CA ALA A 145 5.16 16.72 11.92
C ALA A 145 5.48 15.55 12.87
N ASN A 146 6.15 14.51 12.38
CA ASN A 146 6.45 13.30 13.13
C ASN A 146 7.96 13.04 13.25
N SER A 147 8.81 14.03 12.95
CA SER A 147 10.27 13.88 12.96
C SER A 147 10.79 13.37 14.31
N ASP A 148 10.18 13.80 15.41
CA ASP A 148 10.61 13.43 16.76
C ASP A 148 10.28 11.96 17.11
N LEU A 149 9.24 11.39 16.51
CA LEU A 149 8.89 9.97 16.64
C LEU A 149 9.77 9.09 15.74
N ILE A 150 10.25 9.65 14.63
CA ILE A 150 11.11 8.97 13.66
C ILE A 150 12.58 8.97 14.14
N ASN A 151 13.04 10.05 14.75
CA ASN A 151 14.44 10.23 15.17
C ASN A 151 14.77 9.63 16.55
N LYS A 152 13.80 9.03 17.25
CA LYS A 152 14.01 8.29 18.51
C LYS A 152 14.51 6.85 18.30
N GLN A 153 15.06 6.55 17.12
CA GLN A 153 15.67 5.26 16.78
C GLN A 153 17.01 5.05 17.47
#